data_AF-A0A7V0W003-F1
#
_entry.id   AF-A0A7V0W003-F1
#
_cell.length_a   1.000
_cell.length_b   1.000
_cell.length_c   1.000
_cell.angle_alpha   90.00
_cell.angle_beta   90.00
_cell.angle_gamma   90.00
#
_symmetry.space_group_name_H-M   'P 1'
#
loop_
_entity.id
_entity.type
_entity.pdbx_description
1 polymer ?
#
loop_
_entity_poly.entity_id
_entity_poly.type
_entity_poly.pdbx_seq_one_letter_code
_entity_poly.pdbx_strand_id
1 'polypeptide(L)'
;KPNASIYVCGDWKSSSPIFRVLSKYFKVQNRITWEREKGRGAKSNWKNCSEDIWFATVSDNFIFNSDDVMLKRKVIAPYRDDDGKPRDWYQEDDGNYRLTYPSNLWTDITVPFWSMPENTDHPTQKPEKLLAKIILASSKEGDFVFDPFLGSGTTSVVAKKLGRKYCGIEIDELYCCLAEKRLEIADYDKSIQGYVDGVFWERNTLKKHYKANRIFQLKDGVLS
;
A
#
# COMPACT_ATOMS: atom_id res chain seq x y z
N LYS A 1 -1.20 -22.11 -7.11
CA LYS A 1 -1.93 -22.71 -5.97
C LYS A 1 -3.43 -22.44 -6.14
N PRO A 2 -4.35 -23.34 -5.74
CA PRO A 2 -5.80 -23.14 -5.91
C PRO A 2 -6.36 -21.90 -5.18
N ASN A 3 -5.70 -21.46 -4.11
CA ASN A 3 -6.07 -20.30 -3.30
C ASN A 3 -5.31 -19.01 -3.65
N ALA A 4 -4.64 -18.97 -4.81
CA ALA A 4 -3.82 -17.83 -5.19
C ALA A 4 -4.67 -16.64 -5.65
N SER A 5 -4.20 -15.45 -5.27
CA SER A 5 -4.69 -14.15 -5.71
C SER A 5 -3.73 -13.52 -6.71
N ILE A 6 -4.26 -12.71 -7.61
CA ILE A 6 -3.52 -12.04 -8.69
C ILE A 6 -3.96 -10.58 -8.71
N TYR A 7 -2.98 -9.68 -8.78
CA TYR A 7 -3.19 -8.25 -8.92
C TYR A 7 -2.47 -7.76 -10.17
N VAL A 8 -3.18 -7.06 -11.05
CA VAL A 8 -2.61 -6.50 -12.28
C VAL A 8 -2.86 -5.00 -12.33
N CYS A 9 -1.79 -4.22 -12.29
CA CYS A 9 -1.84 -2.77 -12.45
C CYS A 9 -1.89 -2.42 -13.95
N GLY A 10 -2.66 -1.39 -14.30
CA GLY A 10 -2.73 -0.89 -15.67
C GLY A 10 -3.26 0.52 -15.75
N ASP A 11 -2.88 1.23 -16.81
CA ASP A 11 -3.51 2.50 -17.13
C ASP A 11 -4.95 2.32 -17.63
N TRP A 12 -5.69 3.41 -17.73
CA TRP A 12 -7.09 3.39 -18.16
C TRP A 12 -7.28 2.84 -19.59
N LYS A 13 -6.27 2.94 -20.47
CA LYS A 13 -6.34 2.43 -21.85
C LYS A 13 -6.21 0.91 -21.87
N SER A 14 -5.35 0.37 -21.02
CA SER A 14 -5.04 -1.06 -20.92
C SER A 14 -6.01 -1.79 -20.00
N SER A 15 -6.78 -1.07 -19.18
CA SER A 15 -7.70 -1.64 -18.20
C SER A 15 -8.72 -2.61 -18.81
N SER A 16 -9.33 -2.27 -19.95
CA SER A 16 -10.29 -3.16 -20.61
C SER A 16 -9.66 -4.45 -21.16
N PRO A 17 -8.53 -4.39 -21.91
CA PRO A 17 -7.77 -5.60 -22.25
C PRO A 17 -7.36 -6.46 -21.05
N ILE A 18 -6.88 -5.85 -19.96
CA ILE A 18 -6.49 -6.57 -18.75
C ILE A 18 -7.68 -7.34 -18.17
N PHE A 19 -8.84 -6.70 -18.02
CA PHE A 19 -10.06 -7.36 -17.56
C PHE A 19 -10.41 -8.57 -18.42
N ARG A 20 -10.43 -8.39 -19.75
CA ARG A 20 -10.78 -9.48 -20.68
C ARG A 20 -9.84 -10.67 -20.57
N VAL A 21 -8.53 -10.41 -20.43
CA VAL A 21 -7.53 -11.48 -20.26
C VAL A 21 -7.72 -12.15 -18.90
N LEU A 22 -7.86 -11.39 -17.82
CA LEU A 22 -8.06 -11.96 -16.49
C LEU A 22 -9.32 -12.81 -16.41
N SER A 23 -10.47 -12.35 -16.93
CA SER A 23 -11.72 -13.11 -16.94
C SER A 23 -11.67 -14.41 -17.73
N LYS A 24 -10.72 -14.55 -18.66
CA LYS A 24 -10.52 -15.80 -19.43
C LYS A 24 -9.84 -16.88 -18.60
N TYR A 25 -8.96 -16.50 -17.67
CA TYR A 25 -8.09 -17.43 -16.94
C TYR A 25 -8.39 -17.50 -15.43
N PHE A 26 -9.04 -16.47 -14.88
CA PHE A 26 -9.23 -16.27 -13.44
C PHE A 26 -10.61 -15.70 -13.14
N LYS A 27 -11.00 -15.73 -11.87
CA LYS A 27 -12.22 -15.11 -11.36
C LYS A 27 -11.91 -13.68 -10.95
N VAL A 28 -12.39 -12.70 -11.71
CA VAL A 28 -12.21 -11.28 -11.36
C VAL A 28 -13.10 -10.94 -10.16
N GLN A 29 -12.49 -10.40 -9.11
CA GLN A 29 -13.14 -10.07 -7.84
C GLN A 29 -13.43 -8.57 -7.72
N ASN A 30 -12.48 -7.71 -8.13
CA ASN A 30 -12.65 -6.26 -7.99
C ASN A 30 -11.81 -5.47 -9.01
N ARG A 31 -12.26 -4.26 -9.32
CA ARG A 31 -11.46 -3.21 -9.94
C ARG A 31 -11.21 -2.12 -8.90
N ILE A 32 -9.98 -2.04 -8.45
CA ILE A 32 -9.53 -0.96 -7.58
C ILE A 32 -9.05 0.19 -8.46
N THR A 33 -9.48 1.42 -8.18
CA THR A 33 -8.96 2.61 -8.85
C THR A 33 -8.10 3.39 -7.85
N TRP A 34 -6.83 3.55 -8.18
CA TRP A 34 -5.86 4.32 -7.40
C TRP A 34 -5.69 5.72 -8.00
N GLU A 35 -5.88 6.74 -7.16
CA GLU A 35 -5.65 8.13 -7.52
C GLU A 35 -4.15 8.50 -7.46
N ARG A 36 -3.62 8.87 -8.62
CA ARG A 36 -2.30 9.45 -8.82
C ARG A 36 -2.40 10.98 -8.82
N GLU A 37 -2.30 11.58 -7.65
CA GLU A 37 -2.46 13.03 -7.47
C GLU A 37 -1.36 13.86 -8.20
N LYS A 38 -0.14 13.32 -8.27
CA LYS A 38 1.03 14.00 -8.88
C LYS A 38 1.02 13.86 -10.41
N GLY A 39 1.31 14.95 -11.11
CA GLY A 39 1.42 14.97 -12.57
C GLY A 39 1.15 16.35 -13.16
N ARG A 40 1.61 16.56 -14.40
CA ARG A 40 1.39 17.82 -15.14
C ARG A 40 -0.10 18.03 -15.41
N GLY A 41 -0.55 19.29 -15.43
CA GLY A 41 -1.90 19.64 -15.84
C GLY A 41 -2.16 19.32 -17.32
N ALA A 42 -3.43 19.31 -17.71
CA ALA A 42 -3.86 19.13 -19.10
C ALA A 42 -4.62 20.38 -19.56
N LYS A 43 -4.34 20.85 -20.79
CA LYS A 43 -4.96 22.06 -21.36
C LYS A 43 -6.16 21.75 -22.27
N SER A 44 -6.13 20.59 -22.92
CA SER A 44 -7.11 20.20 -23.95
C SER A 44 -7.99 19.03 -23.53
N ASN A 45 -7.82 18.49 -22.32
CA ASN A 45 -8.61 17.38 -21.78
C ASN A 45 -8.52 17.35 -20.24
N TRP A 46 -9.29 16.48 -19.59
CA TRP A 46 -9.15 16.15 -18.18
C TRP A 46 -7.79 15.51 -17.90
N LYS A 47 -7.13 15.94 -16.82
CA LYS A 47 -5.89 15.33 -16.35
C LYS A 47 -6.18 13.88 -15.95
N ASN A 48 -5.49 12.93 -16.57
CA ASN A 48 -5.52 11.54 -16.08
C ASN A 48 -4.80 11.46 -14.73
N CYS A 49 -5.54 11.09 -13.69
CA CYS A 49 -5.04 10.88 -12.35
C CYS A 49 -5.41 9.49 -11.81
N SER A 50 -5.72 8.52 -12.66
CA SER A 50 -6.06 7.16 -12.22
C SER A 50 -5.10 6.11 -12.76
N GLU A 51 -4.97 5.05 -11.98
CA GLU A 51 -4.42 3.76 -12.38
C GLU A 51 -5.38 2.68 -11.86
N ASP A 52 -5.71 1.71 -12.69
CA ASP A 52 -6.57 0.60 -12.30
C ASP A 52 -5.71 -0.57 -11.81
N ILE A 53 -6.18 -1.25 -10.78
CA ILE A 53 -5.60 -2.46 -10.22
C ILE A 53 -6.70 -3.51 -10.21
N TRP A 54 -6.56 -4.51 -11.08
CA TRP A 54 -7.49 -5.62 -11.16
C TRP A 54 -7.11 -6.69 -10.16
N PHE A 55 -8.04 -7.06 -9.28
CA PHE A 55 -7.91 -8.17 -8.36
C PHE A 55 -8.69 -9.37 -8.90
N ALA A 56 -7.99 -10.49 -9.10
CA ALA A 56 -8.56 -11.76 -9.52
C ALA A 56 -8.04 -12.93 -8.68
N THR A 57 -8.74 -14.05 -8.71
CA THR A 57 -8.38 -15.26 -7.94
C THR A 57 -8.47 -16.50 -8.80
N VAL A 58 -7.71 -17.53 -8.44
CA VAL A 58 -7.75 -18.83 -9.13
C VAL A 58 -9.06 -19.58 -8.87
N SER A 59 -9.63 -19.44 -7.68
CA SER A 59 -10.89 -20.06 -7.29
C SER A 59 -11.69 -19.17 -6.34
N ASP A 60 -12.87 -19.63 -5.90
CA ASP A 60 -13.67 -18.96 -4.88
C ASP A 60 -13.13 -19.17 -3.46
N ASN A 61 -12.16 -20.08 -3.28
CA ASN A 61 -11.47 -20.30 -2.01
C ASN A 61 -10.12 -19.57 -2.03
N PHE A 62 -10.08 -18.34 -1.54
CA PHE A 62 -8.89 -17.49 -1.53
C PHE A 62 -8.74 -16.76 -0.19
N ILE A 63 -7.54 -16.22 0.06
CA ILE A 63 -7.25 -15.44 1.26
C ILE A 63 -7.67 -13.98 1.03
N PHE A 64 -8.49 -13.44 1.94
CA PHE A 64 -8.84 -12.03 1.99
C PHE A 64 -8.90 -11.54 3.45
N ASN A 65 -7.81 -11.00 3.97
CA ASN A 65 -7.69 -10.50 5.34
C ASN A 65 -8.11 -9.02 5.38
N SER A 66 -9.41 -8.75 5.44
CA SER A 66 -9.96 -7.38 5.46
C SER A 66 -9.50 -6.56 6.65
N ASP A 67 -9.27 -7.23 7.78
CA ASP A 67 -8.94 -6.60 9.06
C ASP A 67 -7.48 -6.10 9.05
N ASP A 68 -6.59 -6.80 8.34
CA ASP A 68 -5.17 -6.44 8.20
C ASP A 68 -4.94 -5.22 7.29
N VAL A 69 -6.01 -4.71 6.65
CA VAL A 69 -5.93 -3.57 5.72
C VAL A 69 -6.84 -2.42 6.11
N MET A 70 -7.31 -2.39 7.37
CA MET A 70 -8.11 -1.29 7.89
C MET A 70 -7.37 0.05 7.80
N LEU A 71 -8.15 1.10 7.53
CA LEU A 71 -7.71 2.48 7.46
C LEU A 71 -8.08 3.23 8.74
N LYS A 72 -7.09 3.80 9.40
CA LYS A 72 -7.28 4.76 10.48
C LYS A 72 -7.47 6.16 9.90
N ARG A 73 -8.67 6.71 10.06
CA ARG A 73 -9.08 8.01 9.50
C ARG A 73 -9.45 8.97 10.61
N LYS A 74 -9.08 10.24 10.45
CA LYS A 74 -9.49 11.28 11.40
C LYS A 74 -10.97 11.60 11.21
N VAL A 75 -11.71 11.67 12.32
CA VAL A 75 -13.13 12.00 12.33
C VAL A 75 -13.27 13.52 12.38
N ILE A 76 -13.72 14.11 11.28
CA ILE A 76 -13.89 15.57 11.14
C ILE A 76 -15.18 16.04 11.84
N ALA A 77 -16.27 15.28 11.68
CA ALA A 77 -17.55 15.53 12.31
C ALA A 77 -17.88 14.35 13.26
N PRO A 78 -17.45 14.40 14.53
CA PRO A 78 -17.75 13.35 15.49
C PRO A 78 -19.22 13.42 15.91
N TYR A 79 -19.94 12.31 15.78
CA TYR A 79 -21.30 12.16 16.29
C TYR A 79 -21.28 11.24 17.52
N ARG A 80 -22.15 11.55 18.47
CA ARG A 80 -22.39 10.72 19.66
C ARG A 80 -23.80 10.13 19.57
N ASP A 81 -24.00 8.99 20.20
CA ASP A 81 -25.35 8.45 20.39
C ASP A 81 -26.14 9.28 21.42
N ASP A 82 -27.40 8.90 21.65
CA ASP A 82 -28.30 9.58 22.59
C ASP A 82 -27.78 9.52 24.04
N ASP A 83 -26.90 8.56 24.35
CA ASP A 83 -26.21 8.40 25.63
C ASP A 83 -24.89 9.19 25.72
N GLY A 84 -24.55 9.95 24.68
CA GLY A 84 -23.33 10.75 24.61
C GLY A 84 -22.05 9.95 24.32
N LYS A 85 -22.13 8.67 23.92
CA LYS A 85 -20.96 7.85 23.57
C LYS A 85 -20.55 8.04 22.11
N PRO A 86 -19.24 8.01 21.80
CA PRO A 86 -18.74 8.00 20.43
C PRO A 86 -19.37 6.88 19.58
N ARG A 87 -19.91 7.23 18.41
CA ARG A 87 -20.46 6.27 17.46
C ARG A 87 -19.43 5.96 16.36
N ASP A 88 -18.87 4.76 16.36
CA ASP A 88 -17.90 4.28 15.36
C ASP A 88 -16.58 5.09 15.30
N TRP A 89 -16.20 5.73 16.41
CA TRP A 89 -14.90 6.40 16.57
C TRP A 89 -14.41 6.33 18.02
N TYR A 90 -13.12 6.55 18.22
CA TYR A 90 -12.46 6.61 19.51
C TYR A 90 -11.58 7.85 19.59
N GLN A 91 -11.33 8.29 20.83
CA GLN A 91 -10.54 9.49 21.11
C GLN A 91 -9.10 9.11 21.43
N GLU A 92 -8.14 9.80 20.83
CA GLU A 92 -6.73 9.76 21.17
C GLU A 92 -6.22 11.19 21.43
N ASP A 93 -4.99 11.32 21.95
CA ASP A 93 -4.40 12.60 22.37
C ASP A 93 -4.39 13.68 21.27
N ASP A 94 -4.31 13.29 19.99
CA ASP A 94 -4.17 14.23 18.87
C ASP A 94 -5.41 14.30 17.94
N GLY A 95 -6.50 13.64 18.33
CA GLY A 95 -7.80 13.74 17.69
C GLY A 95 -8.70 12.52 17.85
N ASN A 96 -9.84 12.58 17.16
CA ASN A 96 -10.79 11.48 17.08
C ASN A 96 -10.50 10.66 15.83
N TYR A 97 -10.50 9.33 15.96
CA TYR A 97 -10.18 8.41 14.87
C TYR A 97 -11.22 7.31 14.75
N ARG A 98 -11.32 6.77 13.55
CA ARG A 98 -12.09 5.57 13.26
C ARG A 98 -11.28 4.62 12.41
N LEU A 99 -11.41 3.33 12.68
CA LEU A 99 -10.95 2.29 11.76
C LEU A 99 -12.07 2.02 10.75
N THR A 100 -11.73 1.94 9.48
CA THR A 100 -12.69 1.64 8.42
C THR A 100 -12.07 0.71 7.40
N TYR A 101 -12.90 -0.16 6.82
CA TYR A 101 -12.47 -1.03 5.74
C TYR A 101 -12.10 -0.20 4.51
N PRO A 102 -11.07 -0.61 3.75
CA PRO A 102 -10.70 0.07 2.53
C PRO A 102 -11.80 -0.12 1.47
N SER A 103 -12.09 0.95 0.72
CA SER A 103 -12.89 0.85 -0.49
C SER A 103 -12.03 0.39 -1.67
N ASN A 104 -12.66 0.20 -2.84
CA ASN A 104 -11.96 0.02 -4.10
C ASN A 104 -11.56 1.36 -4.77
N LEU A 105 -11.62 2.48 -4.04
CA LEU A 105 -11.15 3.79 -4.49
C LEU A 105 -10.05 4.27 -3.54
N TRP A 106 -8.80 4.16 -3.97
CA TRP A 106 -7.64 4.47 -3.14
C TRP A 106 -7.14 5.88 -3.42
N THR A 107 -7.41 6.79 -2.49
CA THR A 107 -7.01 8.20 -2.56
C THR A 107 -5.90 8.56 -1.55
N ASP A 108 -5.56 7.62 -0.66
CA ASP A 108 -4.64 7.83 0.46
C ASP A 108 -3.19 7.40 0.17
N ILE A 109 -2.88 7.06 -1.09
CA ILE A 109 -1.60 6.51 -1.53
C ILE A 109 -0.95 7.47 -2.53
N THR A 110 0.31 7.83 -2.29
CA THR A 110 1.08 8.71 -3.16
C THR A 110 2.13 7.96 -3.93
N VAL A 111 2.37 8.35 -5.19
CA VAL A 111 3.59 7.96 -5.91
C VAL A 111 4.82 8.45 -5.14
N PRO A 112 5.90 7.64 -5.07
CA PRO A 112 7.17 8.08 -4.51
C PRO A 112 7.70 9.35 -5.20
N PHE A 113 8.36 10.22 -4.44
CA PHE A 113 9.01 11.42 -4.95
C PHE A 113 10.26 11.73 -4.13
N TRP A 114 11.12 12.64 -4.62
CA TRP A 114 12.49 12.87 -4.15
C TRP A 114 12.71 13.03 -2.63
N SER A 115 11.68 13.42 -1.86
CA SER A 115 11.80 13.58 -0.40
C SER A 115 11.28 12.38 0.40
N MET A 116 10.82 11.31 -0.26
CA MET A 116 10.34 10.09 0.39
C MET A 116 11.50 9.10 0.50
N PRO A 117 11.70 8.45 1.67
CA PRO A 117 12.79 7.49 1.87
C PRO A 117 12.76 6.31 0.89
N GLU A 118 11.57 5.89 0.45
CA GLU A 118 11.42 4.79 -0.50
C GLU A 118 11.82 5.16 -1.95
N ASN A 119 11.99 6.44 -2.28
CA ASN A 119 12.18 6.90 -3.65
C ASN A 119 13.50 6.40 -4.26
N THR A 120 13.44 5.87 -5.48
CA THR A 120 14.62 5.50 -6.28
C THR A 120 14.63 6.22 -7.63
N ASP A 121 15.66 5.95 -8.44
CA ASP A 121 15.79 6.46 -9.80
C ASP A 121 14.88 5.73 -10.82
N HIS A 122 14.11 4.73 -10.38
CA HIS A 122 13.17 4.04 -11.26
C HIS A 122 11.95 4.93 -11.57
N PRO A 123 11.65 5.21 -12.85
CA PRO A 123 10.71 6.27 -13.26
C PRO A 123 9.26 5.99 -12.86
N THR A 124 8.89 4.72 -12.74
CA THR A 124 7.51 4.28 -12.46
C THR A 124 7.43 3.38 -11.22
N GLN A 125 8.28 3.63 -10.22
CA GLN A 125 8.26 2.87 -8.96
C GLN A 125 6.86 2.90 -8.32
N LYS A 126 6.35 1.72 -7.96
CA LYS A 126 5.13 1.61 -7.15
C LYS A 126 5.42 1.90 -5.67
N PRO A 127 4.49 2.56 -4.95
CA PRO A 127 4.67 2.88 -3.53
C PRO A 127 4.58 1.64 -2.65
N GLU A 128 5.41 1.55 -1.61
CA GLU A 128 5.39 0.43 -0.66
C GLU A 128 4.03 0.26 0.03
N LYS A 129 3.38 1.38 0.37
CA LYS A 129 2.02 1.37 0.97
C LYS A 129 0.99 0.65 0.09
N LEU A 130 1.12 0.79 -1.23
CA LEU A 130 0.21 0.15 -2.20
C LEU A 130 0.38 -1.37 -2.16
N LEU A 131 1.63 -1.82 -2.26
CA LEU A 131 1.95 -3.25 -2.25
C LEU A 131 1.66 -3.87 -0.88
N ALA A 132 1.82 -3.11 0.21
CA ALA A 132 1.52 -3.59 1.56
C ALA A 132 0.03 -3.92 1.71
N LYS A 133 -0.87 -3.06 1.20
CA LYS A 133 -2.31 -3.36 1.19
C LYS A 133 -2.61 -4.64 0.43
N ILE A 134 -2.03 -4.80 -0.76
CA ILE A 134 -2.24 -5.99 -1.61
C ILE A 134 -1.74 -7.26 -0.91
N ILE A 135 -0.52 -7.23 -0.39
CA ILE A 135 0.14 -8.40 0.23
C ILE A 135 -0.57 -8.79 1.54
N LEU A 136 -0.91 -7.83 2.40
CA LEU A 136 -1.64 -8.11 3.65
C LEU A 136 -3.03 -8.66 3.38
N ALA A 137 -3.78 -8.07 2.44
CA ALA A 137 -5.11 -8.54 2.09
C ALA A 137 -5.08 -9.98 1.56
N SER A 138 -4.07 -10.37 0.78
CA SER A 138 -4.13 -11.62 0.00
C SER A 138 -3.06 -12.66 0.32
N SER A 139 -2.36 -12.53 1.45
CA SER A 139 -1.37 -13.50 1.90
C SER A 139 -1.20 -13.52 3.42
N LYS A 140 -0.70 -14.63 3.94
CA LYS A 140 -0.27 -14.76 5.34
C LYS A 140 1.25 -14.65 5.44
N GLU A 141 1.75 -14.44 6.66
CA GLU A 141 3.20 -14.54 6.90
C GLU A 141 3.73 -15.90 6.43
N GLY A 142 4.93 -15.91 5.85
CA GLY A 142 5.53 -17.11 5.26
C GLY A 142 5.00 -17.53 3.89
N ASP A 143 3.90 -16.95 3.40
CA ASP A 143 3.43 -17.17 2.03
C ASP A 143 4.42 -16.63 0.99
N PHE A 144 4.23 -17.02 -0.27
CA PHE A 144 5.09 -16.68 -1.37
C PHE A 144 4.44 -15.64 -2.29
N VAL A 145 5.16 -14.55 -2.54
CA VAL A 145 4.78 -13.46 -3.46
C VAL A 145 5.64 -13.53 -4.72
N PHE A 146 5.01 -13.45 -5.89
CA PHE A 146 5.72 -13.50 -7.18
C PHE A 146 5.43 -12.25 -8.00
N ASP A 147 6.48 -11.66 -8.57
CA ASP A 147 6.38 -10.50 -9.47
C ASP A 147 7.25 -10.70 -10.73
N PRO A 148 6.67 -10.96 -11.91
CA PRO A 148 7.44 -11.15 -13.13
C PRO A 148 7.96 -9.84 -13.76
N PHE A 149 7.59 -8.67 -13.21
CA PHE A 149 7.96 -7.35 -13.71
C PHE A 149 8.39 -6.44 -12.55
N LEU A 150 9.44 -6.87 -11.85
CA LEU A 150 9.78 -6.40 -10.52
C LEU A 150 10.19 -4.91 -10.47
N GLY A 151 10.76 -4.37 -11.55
CA GLY A 151 11.26 -2.99 -11.62
C GLY A 151 12.22 -2.69 -10.48
N SER A 152 11.96 -1.63 -9.72
CA SER A 152 12.81 -1.25 -8.57
C SER A 152 12.68 -2.14 -7.34
N GLY A 153 11.99 -3.28 -7.39
CA GLY A 153 11.98 -4.23 -6.28
C GLY A 153 10.84 -4.06 -5.27
N THR A 154 9.89 -3.13 -5.47
CA THR A 154 8.92 -2.79 -4.41
C THR A 154 8.14 -4.02 -3.90
N THR A 155 7.71 -4.91 -4.78
CA THR A 155 6.97 -6.12 -4.39
C THR A 155 7.81 -7.02 -3.47
N SER A 156 9.04 -7.31 -3.85
CA SER A 156 9.99 -8.11 -3.05
C SER A 156 10.36 -7.45 -1.73
N VAL A 157 10.62 -6.13 -1.75
CA VAL A 157 10.94 -5.33 -0.56
C VAL A 157 9.80 -5.39 0.45
N VAL A 158 8.56 -5.14 0.01
CA VAL A 158 7.40 -5.17 0.90
C VAL A 158 7.10 -6.59 1.39
N ALA A 159 7.21 -7.60 0.52
CA ALA A 159 7.07 -8.99 0.93
C ALA A 159 8.07 -9.34 2.05
N LYS A 160 9.35 -8.95 1.89
CA LYS A 160 10.40 -9.13 2.90
C LYS A 160 10.07 -8.43 4.23
N LYS A 161 9.71 -7.15 4.18
CA LYS A 161 9.34 -6.36 5.37
C LYS A 161 8.16 -6.97 6.14
N LEU A 162 7.22 -7.58 5.42
CA LEU A 162 6.04 -8.25 5.97
C LEU A 162 6.26 -9.75 6.29
N GLY A 163 7.48 -10.28 6.18
CA GLY A 163 7.74 -11.69 6.51
C GLY A 163 7.19 -12.71 5.51
N ARG A 164 7.00 -12.30 4.24
CA ARG A 164 6.65 -13.20 3.13
C ARG A 164 7.91 -13.62 2.37
N LYS A 165 7.89 -14.82 1.81
CA LYS A 165 8.86 -15.26 0.80
C LYS A 165 8.54 -14.56 -0.51
N TYR A 166 9.54 -14.32 -1.34
CA TYR A 166 9.32 -13.65 -2.62
C TYR A 166 10.23 -14.20 -3.73
N CYS A 167 9.80 -13.97 -4.96
CA CYS A 167 10.63 -14.07 -6.15
C CYS A 167 10.19 -12.98 -7.12
N GLY A 168 11.14 -12.20 -7.61
CA GLY A 168 10.89 -11.20 -8.63
C GLY A 168 11.80 -11.41 -9.83
N ILE A 169 11.29 -11.10 -11.01
CA ILE A 169 12.05 -11.14 -12.26
C ILE A 169 12.12 -9.71 -12.79
N GLU A 170 13.32 -9.28 -13.15
CA GLU A 170 13.58 -8.00 -13.81
C GLU A 170 14.62 -8.23 -14.91
N ILE A 171 14.42 -7.58 -16.06
CA ILE A 171 15.28 -7.74 -17.23
C ILE A 171 16.41 -6.71 -17.24
N ASP A 172 16.17 -5.54 -16.66
CA ASP A 172 17.15 -4.45 -16.59
C ASP A 172 18.11 -4.66 -15.40
N GLU A 173 19.40 -4.85 -15.69
CA GLU A 173 20.43 -5.09 -14.68
C GLU A 173 20.55 -3.94 -13.66
N LEU A 174 20.34 -2.68 -14.08
CA LEU A 174 20.38 -1.55 -13.16
C LEU A 174 19.21 -1.59 -12.19
N TYR A 175 18.03 -2.01 -12.66
CA TYR A 175 16.85 -2.18 -11.81
C TYR A 175 17.01 -3.38 -10.86
N CYS A 176 17.65 -4.46 -11.29
CA CYS A 176 18.08 -5.54 -10.41
C CYS A 176 18.99 -5.02 -9.28
N CYS A 177 20.03 -4.23 -9.60
CA CYS A 177 20.91 -3.65 -8.58
C CYS A 177 20.16 -2.72 -7.61
N LEU A 178 19.20 -1.91 -8.10
CA LEU A 178 18.36 -1.08 -7.25
C LEU A 178 17.47 -1.92 -6.32
N ALA A 179 16.87 -2.99 -6.84
CA ALA A 179 16.05 -3.91 -6.06
C ALA A 179 16.87 -4.58 -4.95
N GLU A 180 18.06 -5.10 -5.26
CA GLU A 180 18.97 -5.72 -4.28
C GLU A 180 19.38 -4.74 -3.18
N LYS A 181 19.76 -3.52 -3.53
CA LYS A 181 20.08 -2.48 -2.55
C LYS A 181 18.91 -2.21 -1.59
N ARG A 182 17.68 -2.15 -2.10
CA ARG A 182 16.48 -1.96 -1.25
C ARG A 182 16.17 -3.19 -0.40
N LEU A 183 16.44 -4.39 -0.92
CA LEU A 183 16.27 -5.63 -0.17
C LEU A 183 17.25 -5.72 1.00
N GLU A 184 18.50 -5.29 0.81
CA GLU A 184 19.48 -5.15 1.89
C GLU A 184 19.00 -4.13 2.94
N ILE A 185 18.48 -2.98 2.49
CA ILE A 185 17.87 -1.98 3.40
C ILE A 185 16.74 -2.57 4.25
N ALA A 186 15.91 -3.42 3.64
CA ALA A 186 14.77 -4.04 4.31
C ALA A 186 15.16 -5.08 5.39
N ASP A 187 16.43 -5.49 5.49
CA ASP A 187 16.89 -6.33 6.61
C ASP A 187 16.90 -5.57 7.95
N TYR A 188 17.18 -4.27 7.91
CA TYR A 188 17.30 -3.43 9.10
C TYR A 188 16.17 -2.40 9.22
N ASP A 189 15.55 -1.97 8.13
CA ASP A 189 14.38 -1.09 8.15
C ASP A 189 13.14 -1.80 7.59
N LYS A 190 12.30 -2.28 8.51
CA LYS A 190 11.00 -2.90 8.17
C LYS A 190 9.85 -1.91 8.06
N SER A 191 10.10 -0.62 8.23
CA SER A 191 9.03 0.38 8.20
C SER A 191 8.43 0.50 6.80
N ILE A 192 7.11 0.70 6.74
CA ILE A 192 6.36 0.96 5.51
C ILE A 192 5.64 2.29 5.70
N GLN A 193 5.93 3.27 4.85
CA GLN A 193 5.34 4.59 4.99
C GLN A 193 3.81 4.50 4.88
N GLY A 194 3.11 5.00 5.89
CA GLY A 194 1.64 4.97 5.94
C GLY A 194 1.03 3.70 6.51
N TYR A 195 1.84 2.77 7.02
CA TYR A 195 1.40 1.56 7.73
C TYR A 195 2.16 1.45 9.06
N VAL A 196 1.44 1.63 10.17
CA VAL A 196 2.00 1.67 11.53
C VAL A 196 1.00 1.02 12.48
N ASP A 197 1.49 0.22 13.42
CA ASP A 197 0.67 -0.49 14.43
C ASP A 197 -0.47 -1.33 13.83
N GLY A 198 -0.20 -1.99 12.70
CA GLY A 198 -1.17 -2.87 12.05
C GLY A 198 -2.25 -2.16 11.24
N VAL A 199 -2.21 -0.82 11.11
CA VAL A 199 -3.25 -0.05 10.42
C VAL A 199 -2.68 0.92 9.39
N PHE A 200 -3.45 1.17 8.34
CA PHE A 200 -3.09 2.13 7.30
C PHE A 200 -3.57 3.53 7.66
N TRP A 201 -2.66 4.49 7.59
CA TRP A 201 -2.92 5.88 7.93
C TRP A 201 -3.23 6.73 6.70
N GLU A 202 -4.15 7.68 6.81
CA GLU A 202 -4.42 8.63 5.72
C GLU A 202 -3.19 9.47 5.35
N ARG A 203 -3.17 9.99 4.11
CA ARG A 203 -2.10 10.86 3.63
C ARG A 203 -1.84 12.01 4.62
N ASN A 204 -0.57 12.36 4.83
CA ASN A 204 -0.14 13.49 5.68
C ASN A 204 -0.48 13.42 7.19
N THR A 205 -1.07 12.33 7.69
CA THR A 205 -1.32 12.17 9.13
C THR A 205 -0.07 11.77 9.93
N LEU A 206 0.88 11.08 9.28
CA LEU A 206 2.15 10.61 9.88
C LEU A 206 3.12 11.71 10.34
N LYS A 207 3.03 12.95 9.83
CA LYS A 207 3.91 14.06 10.27
C LYS A 207 3.77 14.35 11.77
N LYS A 208 2.70 13.88 12.42
CA LYS A 208 2.51 14.00 13.87
C LYS A 208 3.20 12.87 14.67
N HIS A 209 3.21 11.64 14.17
CA HIS A 209 3.74 10.48 14.90
C HIS A 209 5.27 10.37 14.91
N TYR A 210 5.97 10.78 13.85
CA TYR A 210 7.44 10.85 13.89
C TYR A 210 7.95 11.89 14.91
N LYS A 211 7.12 12.91 15.24
CA LYS A 211 7.43 13.86 16.31
C LYS A 211 7.29 13.20 17.70
N ALA A 212 6.35 12.28 17.87
CA ALA A 212 6.17 11.55 19.13
C ALA A 212 7.30 10.53 19.37
N ASN A 213 7.69 9.74 18.36
CA ASN A 213 8.73 8.71 18.53
C ASN A 213 10.16 9.28 18.68
N ARG A 214 10.48 10.43 18.08
CA ARG A 214 11.75 11.13 18.36
C ARG A 214 11.82 11.72 19.77
N ILE A 215 10.69 12.12 20.36
CA ILE A 215 10.66 12.67 21.72
C ILE A 215 10.87 11.56 22.76
N PHE A 216 10.38 10.34 22.51
CA PHE A 216 10.63 9.19 23.38
C PHE A 216 12.09 8.73 23.33
N GLN A 217 12.70 8.62 22.15
CA GLN A 217 14.12 8.25 22.04
C GLN A 217 15.09 9.28 22.65
N LEU A 218 14.70 10.56 22.76
CA LEU A 218 15.50 11.59 23.45
C LEU A 218 15.31 11.60 24.97
N LYS A 219 14.28 10.93 25.50
CA LYS A 219 14.05 10.82 26.96
C LYS A 219 14.72 9.59 27.57
N ASP A 220 14.92 8.54 26.79
CA ASP A 220 15.52 7.28 27.25
C ASP A 220 17.04 7.16 26.92
N GLY A 221 17.63 8.22 26.37
CA GLY A 221 19.09 8.33 26.17
C GLY A 221 19.80 8.78 27.43
N VAL A 222 20.18 7.82 28.28
CA VAL A 222 21.13 8.00 29.37
C VAL A 222 22.45 8.55 28.81
N LEU A 223 22.82 9.73 29.30
CA LEU A 223 24.19 10.26 29.22
C LEU A 223 25.12 9.33 30.03
N SER A 224 25.93 8.55 29.33
CA SER A 224 27.35 8.27 29.63
C SER A 224 27.96 7.44 28.52
#